data_AF-A0A8C1KR09-F1
#
_entry.id   AF-A0A8C1KR09-F1
#
_cell.length_a   1.000
_cell.length_b   1.000
_cell.length_c   1.000
_cell.angle_alpha   90.00
_cell.angle_beta   90.00
_cell.angle_gamma   90.00
#
_symmetry.space_group_name_H-M   'P 1'
#
loop_
_entity.id
_entity.type
_entity.pdbx_description
1 polymer ?
#
loop_
_entity_poly.entity_id
_entity_poly.type
_entity_poly.pdbx_seq_one_letter_code
_entity_poly.pdbx_strand_id
1 'polypeptide(L)'
;MLCHLHRPRGTGSIGVGLAGTEHELRCFAVFRRVYVQRDDARQIASIIRRGEREHTFRVGSLVFHAVGQLLPQQMQAFHSMSAIFPVGYEASRIYWSMRHGNRRCHYVCSIDEKDGEPEFIIRVVEQGYDDLVLTGSSPKGVWDKVLEPVAERRNETGSLKLFPVYLKGEDLFGLTVSAVTRIVESLPGVEACEKYTFRYGRNPLMQLPLAINPSGCARSEPKACTHVKRFVLRPHTLTSSSSSKALQSSGNPAEMGVAPYSKQFFFSKSSQYRRMKAEWKSNVYLARSRIQGLGLYAARDIEKDTMVIEYIGTIIRNEVANRKEKMYEAQNRGVYMFRIDSEHVIDATISGGPARYINHSCAPNCIAEVVTFERDHKIIISSNRRIQRGEELCYDYKFDLEDDQHKIPCHCGAVNCRKWMN
;
A
#
# COMPACT_ATOMS: atom_id res chain seq x y z
N MET A 1 31.42 13.77 29.21
CA MET A 1 32.45 13.41 30.22
C MET A 1 33.69 12.94 29.47
N LEU A 2 34.83 13.63 29.63
CA LEU A 2 36.10 13.23 29.01
C LEU A 2 36.68 11.98 29.70
N CYS A 3 37.32 11.11 28.91
CA CYS A 3 37.99 9.90 29.38
C CYS A 3 39.11 10.23 30.39
N HIS A 4 39.20 9.45 31.46
CA HIS A 4 40.16 9.62 32.56
C HIS A 4 41.63 9.52 32.10
N LEU A 5 41.87 8.93 30.92
CA LEU A 5 43.18 8.79 30.28
C LEU A 5 43.72 10.09 29.67
N HIS A 6 42.93 11.17 29.62
CA HIS A 6 43.34 12.48 29.07
C HIS A 6 43.61 13.54 30.15
N ARG A 7 43.71 13.18 31.43
CA ARG A 7 44.15 14.14 32.46
C ARG A 7 45.68 14.23 32.45
N PRO A 8 46.27 15.41 32.19
CA PRO A 8 47.69 15.60 32.39
C PRO A 8 47.98 15.38 33.88
N ARG A 9 48.87 14.45 34.21
CA ARG A 9 49.40 14.34 35.58
C ARG A 9 50.45 15.43 35.74
N GLY A 10 50.07 16.58 36.29
CA GLY A 10 51.04 17.54 36.82
C GLY A 10 51.63 16.94 38.10
N THR A 11 52.87 16.46 38.03
CA THR A 11 53.63 16.04 39.22
C THR A 11 54.07 17.27 40.00
N GLY A 12 53.83 17.24 41.31
CA GLY A 12 54.28 18.27 42.23
C GLY A 12 55.81 18.36 42.32
N SER A 13 56.26 19.61 42.50
CA SER A 13 57.47 20.06 43.17
C SER A 13 58.84 19.60 42.65
N ILE A 14 59.60 20.51 42.03
CA ILE A 14 60.81 21.19 42.56
C ILE A 14 61.63 21.76 41.38
N GLY A 15 61.99 23.05 41.47
CA GLY A 15 63.32 23.53 41.05
C GLY A 15 63.56 23.86 39.56
N VAL A 16 63.73 25.16 39.32
CA VAL A 16 64.66 25.80 38.37
C VAL A 16 64.59 25.37 36.90
N GLY A 17 63.98 26.25 36.10
CA GLY A 17 64.50 26.66 34.80
C GLY A 17 64.66 25.57 33.74
N LEU A 18 63.63 25.38 32.93
CA LEU A 18 63.74 25.45 31.47
C LEU A 18 62.31 25.41 30.91
N ALA A 19 61.91 26.51 30.26
CA ALA A 19 60.67 26.56 29.51
C ALA A 19 60.84 25.69 28.25
N GLY A 20 60.16 24.54 28.23
CA GLY A 20 60.19 23.66 27.06
C GLY A 20 59.38 22.39 27.27
N THR A 21 58.20 22.35 26.64
CA THR A 21 57.50 21.16 26.14
C THR A 21 57.11 20.05 27.13
N GLU A 22 55.89 20.09 27.71
CA GLU A 22 55.17 18.87 28.11
C GLU A 22 53.63 19.05 28.12
N HIS A 23 53.08 19.53 27.00
CA HIS A 23 51.64 19.36 26.70
C HIS A 23 51.47 18.59 25.39
N GLU A 24 52.24 17.52 25.23
CA GLU A 24 52.09 16.62 24.10
C GLU A 24 51.00 15.58 24.40
N LEU A 25 49.89 15.69 23.66
CA LEU A 25 48.87 14.66 23.64
C LEU A 25 49.49 13.39 23.01
N ARG A 26 49.72 12.35 23.82
CA ARG A 26 50.34 11.08 23.37
C ARG A 26 49.55 10.33 22.28
N CYS A 27 48.32 10.76 21.97
CA CYS A 27 47.43 10.09 21.03
C CYS A 27 46.39 11.09 20.50
N PHE A 28 46.27 11.19 19.17
CA PHE A 28 45.23 11.98 18.49
C PHE A 28 43.93 11.20 18.25
N ALA A 29 43.84 9.94 18.70
CA ALA A 29 42.66 9.11 18.49
C ALA A 29 41.54 9.50 19.47
N VAL A 30 40.46 10.05 18.92
CA VAL A 30 39.24 10.39 19.66
C VAL A 30 38.16 9.37 19.34
N PHE A 31 37.65 8.65 20.35
CA PHE A 31 36.45 7.83 20.19
C PHE A 31 35.22 8.72 20.08
N ARG A 32 34.87 9.08 18.85
CA ARG A 32 33.60 9.73 18.53
C ARG A 32 32.49 8.68 18.55
N ARG A 33 31.53 8.82 19.46
CA ARG A 33 30.21 8.18 19.27
C ARG A 33 29.52 8.88 18.12
N VAL A 34 29.54 8.26 16.93
CA VAL A 34 28.76 8.72 15.79
C VAL A 34 27.34 8.19 15.98
N TYR A 35 26.43 9.06 16.39
CA TYR A 35 25.01 8.76 16.34
C TYR A 35 24.56 8.90 14.88
N VAL A 36 24.51 7.78 14.16
CA VAL A 36 23.86 7.75 12.85
C VAL A 36 22.36 7.62 13.12
N GLN A 37 21.64 8.73 13.10
CA GLN A 37 20.18 8.70 13.10
C GLN A 37 19.73 8.22 11.72
N ARG A 38 19.70 6.91 11.52
CA ARG A 38 19.09 6.31 10.34
C ARG A 38 17.59 6.39 10.52
N ASP A 39 16.95 7.28 9.78
CA ASP A 39 15.51 7.21 9.61
C ASP A 39 15.22 6.05 8.65
N ASP A 40 15.32 4.82 9.20
CA ASP A 40 15.14 3.58 8.47
C ASP A 40 13.78 3.55 7.76
N ALA A 41 12.75 4.14 8.38
CA ALA A 41 11.42 4.29 7.80
C ALA A 41 11.43 5.13 6.51
N ARG A 42 12.10 6.29 6.50
CA ARG A 42 12.23 7.12 5.29
C ARG A 42 13.05 6.44 4.20
N GLN A 43 14.12 5.74 4.57
CA GLN A 43 14.97 5.05 3.62
C GLN A 43 14.23 3.90 2.93
N ILE A 44 13.50 3.08 3.69
CA ILE A 44 12.68 2.00 3.14
C ILE A 44 11.53 2.58 2.30
N ALA A 45 10.86 3.64 2.78
CA ALA A 45 9.83 4.33 2.01
C ALA A 45 10.35 4.95 0.69
N SER A 46 11.62 5.33 0.62
CA SER A 46 12.25 5.79 -0.63
C SER A 46 12.51 4.66 -1.61
N ILE A 47 12.78 3.44 -1.14
CA ILE A 47 13.00 2.26 -1.99
C ILE A 47 11.67 1.78 -2.59
N ILE A 48 10.60 1.80 -1.79
CA ILE A 48 9.24 1.46 -2.23
C ILE A 48 8.73 2.41 -3.33
N ARG A 49 8.98 3.72 -3.18
CA ARG A 49 8.45 4.75 -4.09
C ARG A 49 9.11 4.79 -5.48
N ARG A 50 10.17 4.01 -5.72
CA ARG A 50 10.94 4.07 -6.98
C ARG A 50 10.27 3.41 -8.20
N GLY A 51 9.06 2.86 -8.05
CA GLY A 51 8.04 2.75 -9.12
C GLY A 51 8.33 1.90 -10.38
N GLU A 52 9.59 1.62 -10.72
CA GLU A 52 9.95 1.10 -12.05
C GLU A 52 10.90 -0.11 -12.00
N ARG A 53 11.38 -0.54 -10.83
CA ARG A 53 12.25 -1.72 -10.67
C ARG A 53 11.88 -2.46 -9.40
N GLU A 54 12.06 -3.79 -9.42
CA GLU A 54 12.09 -4.69 -8.26
C GLU A 54 12.65 -3.94 -7.05
N HIS A 55 11.91 -3.98 -5.92
CA HIS A 55 12.28 -3.36 -4.66
C HIS A 55 13.57 -4.01 -4.13
N THR A 56 14.71 -3.58 -4.66
CA THR A 56 15.98 -4.26 -4.41
C THR A 56 16.74 -3.58 -3.29
N PHE A 57 16.91 -4.29 -2.17
CA PHE A 57 17.84 -3.89 -1.13
C PHE A 57 18.46 -5.10 -0.44
N ARG A 58 19.70 -4.93 0.05
CA ARG A 58 20.47 -5.99 0.69
C ARG A 58 20.57 -5.78 2.19
N VAL A 59 20.25 -6.83 2.95
CA VAL A 59 20.46 -6.92 4.41
C VAL A 59 21.33 -8.14 4.68
N GLY A 60 22.62 -7.92 4.86
CA GLY A 60 23.59 -8.98 5.12
C GLY A 60 23.67 -9.99 3.96
N SER A 61 23.25 -11.23 4.20
CA SER A 61 23.20 -12.31 3.21
C SER A 61 21.86 -12.41 2.47
N LEU A 62 20.87 -11.59 2.83
CA LEU A 62 19.58 -11.50 2.13
C LEU A 62 19.59 -10.32 1.15
N VAL A 63 19.14 -10.56 -0.07
CA VAL A 63 18.80 -9.54 -1.07
C VAL A 63 17.30 -9.66 -1.29
N PHE A 64 16.55 -8.66 -0.87
CA PHE A 64 15.11 -8.59 -1.10
C PHE A 64 14.86 -8.03 -2.49
N HIS A 65 13.89 -8.59 -3.23
CA HIS A 65 13.57 -8.20 -4.61
C HIS A 65 12.13 -7.72 -4.76
N ALA A 66 11.17 -8.46 -4.19
CA ALA A 66 9.75 -8.15 -4.31
C ALA A 66 8.99 -8.48 -3.02
N VAL A 67 8.06 -7.60 -2.65
CA VAL A 67 7.20 -7.80 -1.47
C VAL A 67 6.06 -8.77 -1.74
N GLY A 68 5.60 -8.86 -2.99
CA GLY A 68 4.37 -9.57 -3.34
C GLY A 68 3.11 -8.84 -2.88
N GLN A 69 2.01 -9.56 -2.77
CA GLN A 69 0.72 -9.04 -2.33
C GLN A 69 -0.12 -10.10 -1.64
N LEU A 70 -1.15 -9.66 -0.93
CA LEU A 70 -2.07 -10.53 -0.22
C LEU A 70 -3.50 -10.15 -0.58
N LEU A 71 -4.23 -11.07 -1.18
CA LEU A 71 -5.65 -10.90 -1.50
C LEU A 71 -6.51 -11.17 -0.27
N PRO A 72 -7.70 -10.57 -0.14
CA PRO A 72 -8.57 -10.77 1.03
C PRO A 72 -8.88 -12.24 1.34
N GLN A 73 -9.05 -13.06 0.31
CA GLN A 73 -9.33 -14.50 0.43
C GLN A 73 -8.14 -15.27 1.02
N GLN A 74 -6.91 -14.84 0.70
CA GLN A 74 -5.66 -15.44 1.18
C GLN A 74 -5.35 -15.09 2.65
N MET A 75 -5.96 -14.03 3.20
CA MET A 75 -5.64 -13.53 4.55
C MET A 75 -5.95 -14.50 5.70
N GLN A 76 -6.71 -15.58 5.43
CA GLN A 76 -7.00 -16.61 6.42
C GLN A 76 -5.88 -17.65 6.54
N ALA A 77 -5.17 -17.94 5.44
CA ALA A 77 -4.21 -19.04 5.33
C ALA A 77 -2.75 -18.56 5.18
N PHE A 78 -2.51 -17.39 4.60
CA PHE A 78 -1.18 -16.94 4.17
C PHE A 78 -0.41 -16.18 5.27
N HIS A 79 -0.41 -16.72 6.50
CA HIS A 79 0.38 -16.19 7.60
C HIS A 79 0.60 -17.22 8.72
N SER A 80 1.71 -17.07 9.44
CA SER A 80 1.96 -17.71 10.73
C SER A 80 1.84 -16.69 11.86
N MET A 81 2.11 -17.10 13.09
CA MET A 81 2.19 -16.17 14.22
C MET A 81 3.30 -15.12 14.07
N SER A 82 4.33 -15.42 13.25
CA SER A 82 5.58 -14.64 13.20
C SER A 82 5.88 -14.01 11.85
N ALA A 83 5.23 -14.45 10.78
CA ALA A 83 5.43 -13.96 9.42
C ALA A 83 4.12 -13.98 8.61
N ILE A 84 4.01 -13.08 7.64
CA ILE A 84 2.96 -13.08 6.61
C ILE A 84 3.61 -13.58 5.31
N PHE A 85 2.84 -14.24 4.46
CA PHE A 85 3.30 -14.89 3.23
C PHE A 85 2.65 -14.26 1.99
N PRO A 86 3.10 -13.08 1.51
CA PRO A 86 2.51 -12.48 0.32
C PRO A 86 2.85 -13.31 -0.93
N VAL A 87 1.84 -13.52 -1.78
CA VAL A 87 2.02 -14.14 -3.10
C VAL A 87 2.80 -13.21 -4.01
N GLY A 88 3.79 -13.74 -4.73
CA GLY A 88 4.75 -12.97 -5.52
C GLY A 88 5.85 -12.31 -4.68
N TYR A 89 6.01 -12.69 -3.41
CA TYR A 89 7.20 -12.36 -2.63
C TYR A 89 8.43 -12.99 -3.29
N GLU A 90 9.53 -12.24 -3.37
CA GLU A 90 10.80 -12.76 -3.87
C GLU A 90 12.00 -12.15 -3.12
N ALA A 91 12.90 -13.02 -2.68
CA ALA A 91 14.19 -12.63 -2.09
C ALA A 91 15.27 -13.67 -2.39
N SER A 92 16.51 -13.24 -2.62
CA SER A 92 17.66 -14.13 -2.72
C SER A 92 18.43 -14.20 -1.41
N ARG A 93 18.77 -15.41 -0.98
CA ARG A 93 19.66 -15.66 0.15
C ARG A 93 20.96 -16.29 -0.31
N ILE A 94 22.07 -15.72 0.13
CA ILE A 94 23.40 -16.33 -0.03
C ILE A 94 23.60 -17.32 1.12
N TYR A 95 23.70 -18.61 0.79
CA TYR A 95 23.91 -19.68 1.77
C TYR A 95 24.85 -20.76 1.22
N TRP A 96 25.19 -21.75 2.05
CA TRP A 96 26.09 -22.85 1.68
C TRP A 96 25.52 -23.70 0.55
N SER A 97 26.38 -24.10 -0.39
CA SER A 97 26.01 -24.99 -1.49
C SER A 97 25.73 -26.41 -0.98
N MET A 98 24.67 -27.02 -1.52
CA MET A 98 24.35 -28.44 -1.31
C MET A 98 25.34 -29.38 -2.00
N ARG A 99 26.11 -28.87 -2.97
CA ARG A 99 27.06 -29.67 -3.77
C ARG A 99 28.47 -29.56 -3.24
N HIS A 100 28.85 -28.37 -2.77
CA HIS A 100 30.22 -28.04 -2.38
C HIS A 100 30.26 -27.49 -0.95
N GLY A 101 30.79 -28.26 0.01
CA GLY A 101 30.77 -27.91 1.44
C GLY A 101 31.46 -26.59 1.82
N ASN A 102 32.37 -26.09 0.98
CA ASN A 102 33.12 -24.83 1.18
C ASN A 102 32.69 -23.69 0.25
N ARG A 103 31.65 -23.87 -0.58
CA ARG A 103 31.14 -22.81 -1.47
C ARG A 103 29.78 -22.31 -0.99
N ARG A 104 29.47 -21.08 -1.39
CA ARG A 104 28.15 -20.49 -1.21
C ARG A 104 27.52 -20.25 -2.58
N CYS A 105 26.21 -20.41 -2.65
CA CYS A 105 25.42 -20.15 -3.85
C CYS A 105 24.19 -19.29 -3.50
N HIS A 106 23.42 -18.95 -4.53
CA HIS A 106 22.23 -18.12 -4.41
C HIS A 106 20.99 -19.01 -4.33
N TYR A 107 20.18 -18.78 -3.31
CA TYR A 107 18.89 -19.40 -3.14
C TYR A 107 17.83 -18.32 -3.36
N VAL A 108 17.14 -18.36 -4.49
CA VAL A 108 16.03 -17.45 -4.79
C VAL A 108 14.77 -18.03 -4.18
N CYS A 109 14.31 -17.41 -3.10
CA CYS A 109 13.11 -17.77 -2.37
C CYS A 109 11.92 -17.00 -2.94
N SER A 110 10.87 -17.70 -3.34
CA SER A 110 9.60 -17.11 -3.75
C SER A 110 8.42 -17.78 -3.07
N ILE A 111 7.30 -17.06 -2.99
CA ILE A 111 6.03 -17.54 -2.44
C ILE A 111 4.97 -17.41 -3.52
N ASP A 112 4.29 -18.51 -3.80
CA ASP A 112 3.18 -18.58 -4.75
C ASP A 112 1.93 -19.17 -4.07
N GLU A 113 0.82 -19.22 -4.80
CA GLU A 113 -0.42 -19.87 -4.38
C GLU A 113 -0.64 -21.18 -5.14
N LYS A 114 -1.04 -22.23 -4.40
CA LYS A 114 -1.47 -23.50 -4.97
C LYS A 114 -2.62 -24.07 -4.17
N ASP A 115 -3.73 -24.33 -4.85
CA ASP A 115 -4.96 -24.90 -4.25
C ASP A 115 -5.48 -24.11 -3.03
N GLY A 116 -5.29 -22.77 -3.03
CA GLY A 116 -5.73 -21.89 -1.94
C GLY A 116 -4.79 -21.82 -0.73
N GLU A 117 -3.62 -22.45 -0.80
CA GLU A 117 -2.60 -22.47 0.25
C GLU A 117 -1.26 -21.92 -0.26
N PRO A 118 -0.38 -21.40 0.62
CA PRO A 118 0.92 -20.90 0.21
C PRO A 118 1.87 -22.02 -0.22
N GLU A 119 2.42 -21.92 -1.43
CA GLU A 119 3.51 -22.77 -1.91
C GLU A 119 4.84 -22.00 -1.79
N PHE A 120 5.79 -22.58 -1.07
CA PHE A 120 7.12 -22.02 -0.86
C PHE A 120 8.10 -22.64 -1.83
N ILE A 121 8.80 -21.78 -2.58
CA ILE A 121 9.65 -22.20 -3.68
C ILE A 121 11.07 -21.68 -3.43
N ILE A 122 12.06 -22.53 -3.64
CA ILE A 122 13.48 -22.20 -3.61
C ILE A 122 14.09 -22.62 -4.94
N ARG A 123 14.53 -21.65 -5.74
CA ARG A 123 15.35 -21.88 -6.92
C ARG A 123 16.83 -21.73 -6.54
N VAL A 124 17.57 -22.82 -6.67
CA VAL A 124 19.00 -22.90 -6.37
C VAL A 124 19.77 -22.51 -7.61
N VAL A 125 20.42 -21.36 -7.55
CA VAL A 125 21.23 -20.80 -8.65
C VAL A 125 22.69 -20.93 -8.28
N GLU A 126 23.40 -21.82 -8.97
CA GLU A 126 24.81 -22.12 -8.76
C GLU A 126 25.54 -22.18 -10.10
N GLN A 127 26.66 -21.46 -10.22
CA GLN A 127 27.42 -21.39 -11.47
C GLN A 127 27.91 -22.78 -11.91
N GLY A 128 27.64 -23.13 -13.17
CA GLY A 128 28.06 -24.40 -13.77
C GLY A 128 27.10 -25.56 -13.54
N TYR A 129 25.92 -25.32 -12.96
CA TYR A 129 24.85 -26.30 -12.82
C TYR A 129 23.53 -25.72 -13.31
N ASP A 130 22.62 -26.60 -13.74
CA ASP A 130 21.25 -26.21 -14.03
C ASP A 130 20.52 -25.78 -12.74
N ASP A 131 19.64 -24.80 -12.89
CA ASP A 131 18.81 -24.29 -11.80
C ASP A 131 17.92 -25.42 -11.24
N LEU A 132 18.06 -25.70 -9.95
CA LEU A 132 17.23 -26.68 -9.25
C LEU A 132 16.09 -25.97 -8.52
N VAL A 133 14.85 -26.36 -8.78
CA VAL A 133 13.67 -25.82 -8.10
C VAL A 133 13.17 -26.79 -7.05
N LEU A 134 13.07 -26.31 -5.81
CA LEU A 134 12.53 -27.04 -4.66
C LEU A 134 11.24 -26.37 -4.23
N THR A 135 10.18 -27.15 -4.00
CA THR A 135 8.90 -26.64 -3.50
C THR A 135 8.52 -27.28 -2.17
N GLY A 136 7.70 -26.62 -1.37
CA GLY A 136 7.17 -27.16 -0.12
C GLY A 136 5.97 -26.37 0.40
N SER A 137 5.18 -26.99 1.27
CA SER A 137 3.99 -26.38 1.90
C SER A 137 4.30 -25.53 3.14
N SER A 138 5.57 -25.45 3.56
CA SER A 138 5.99 -24.58 4.64
C SER A 138 7.40 -24.03 4.39
N PRO A 139 7.75 -22.85 4.95
CA PRO A 139 9.08 -22.28 4.81
C PRO A 139 10.16 -23.23 5.32
N LYS A 140 9.88 -23.92 6.43
CA LYS A 140 10.79 -24.89 7.02
C LYS A 140 10.91 -26.13 6.13
N GLY A 141 9.80 -26.70 5.66
CA GLY A 141 9.82 -27.92 4.85
C GLY A 141 10.59 -27.77 3.53
N VAL A 142 10.54 -26.61 2.88
CA VAL A 142 11.33 -26.38 1.66
C VAL A 142 12.82 -26.12 1.97
N TRP A 143 13.13 -25.44 3.08
CA TRP A 143 14.53 -25.22 3.49
C TRP A 143 15.19 -26.48 4.05
N ASP A 144 14.44 -27.39 4.68
CA ASP A 144 14.99 -28.66 5.17
C ASP A 144 15.59 -29.48 4.01
N LYS A 145 14.97 -29.44 2.82
CA LYS A 145 15.52 -30.02 1.57
C LYS A 145 16.87 -29.43 1.14
N VAL A 146 17.24 -28.25 1.65
CA VAL A 146 18.55 -27.61 1.43
C VAL A 146 19.49 -27.86 2.62
N LEU A 147 18.98 -27.70 3.84
CA LEU A 147 19.75 -27.79 5.08
C LEU A 147 20.28 -29.20 5.33
N GLU A 148 19.48 -30.24 5.03
CA GLU A 148 19.87 -31.64 5.19
C GLU A 148 21.08 -31.99 4.30
N PRO A 149 21.04 -31.81 2.95
CA PRO A 149 22.22 -32.04 2.11
C PRO A 149 23.43 -31.19 2.49
N VAL A 150 23.23 -29.92 2.87
CA VAL A 150 24.34 -29.05 3.31
C VAL A 150 24.98 -29.60 4.59
N ALA A 151 24.19 -30.07 5.55
CA ALA A 151 24.70 -30.62 6.80
C ALA A 151 25.49 -31.91 6.56
N GLU A 152 24.97 -32.81 5.71
CA GLU A 152 25.65 -34.05 5.30
C GLU A 152 27.01 -33.75 4.66
N ARG A 153 27.05 -32.86 3.65
CA ARG A 153 28.29 -32.49 2.96
C ARG A 153 29.33 -31.84 3.87
N ARG A 154 28.89 -31.08 4.86
CA ARG A 154 29.81 -30.45 5.82
C ARG A 154 30.32 -31.42 6.87
N ASN A 155 29.52 -32.42 7.24
CA ASN A 155 29.99 -33.53 8.08
C ASN A 155 31.04 -34.38 7.36
N GLU A 156 30.83 -34.69 6.07
CA GLU A 156 31.80 -35.43 5.25
C GLU A 156 33.16 -34.71 5.14
N THR A 157 33.14 -33.38 5.01
CA THR A 157 34.36 -32.56 4.84
C THR A 157 35.02 -32.13 6.15
N GLY A 158 34.51 -32.60 7.31
CA GLY A 158 35.02 -32.19 8.63
C GLY A 158 34.87 -30.69 8.92
N SER A 159 33.96 -30.02 8.23
CA SER A 159 33.70 -28.58 8.39
C SER A 159 32.84 -28.30 9.62
N LEU A 160 32.81 -27.02 10.06
CA LEU A 160 31.95 -26.56 11.16
C LEU A 160 30.52 -27.09 11.04
N LYS A 161 30.06 -27.79 12.11
CA LYS A 161 28.69 -28.26 12.25
C LYS A 161 27.74 -27.08 12.26
N LEU A 162 26.76 -27.12 11.36
CA LEU A 162 25.62 -26.23 11.42
C LEU A 162 24.64 -26.80 12.45
N PHE A 163 23.86 -25.92 13.10
CA PHE A 163 22.80 -26.33 14.01
C PHE A 163 21.44 -25.94 13.40
N PRO A 164 20.88 -26.75 12.48
CA PRO A 164 19.63 -26.45 11.79
C PRO A 164 18.43 -26.23 12.72
N VAL A 165 18.48 -26.82 13.92
CA VAL A 165 17.42 -26.74 14.95
C VAL A 165 17.08 -25.30 15.34
N TYR A 166 18.05 -24.38 15.26
CA TYR A 166 17.83 -22.97 15.60
C TYR A 166 17.43 -22.10 14.40
N LEU A 167 17.45 -22.65 13.19
CA LEU A 167 17.10 -21.92 11.97
C LEU A 167 15.61 -22.08 11.70
N LYS A 168 14.87 -20.97 11.81
CA LYS A 168 13.46 -20.93 11.39
C LYS A 168 13.38 -20.74 9.88
N GLY A 169 12.44 -21.42 9.23
CA GLY A 169 12.27 -21.32 7.77
C GLY A 169 11.91 -19.90 7.35
N GLU A 170 11.11 -19.20 8.15
CA GLU A 170 10.71 -17.80 7.92
C GLU A 170 11.91 -16.84 7.94
N ASP A 171 12.89 -17.10 8.82
CA ASP A 171 14.13 -16.31 8.90
C ASP A 171 14.99 -16.52 7.65
N LEU A 172 15.04 -17.76 7.16
CA LEU A 172 15.75 -18.11 5.93
C LEU A 172 15.06 -17.55 4.67
N PHE A 173 13.74 -17.45 4.65
CA PHE A 173 13.03 -16.67 3.62
C PHE A 173 13.25 -15.15 3.76
N GLY A 174 13.68 -14.68 4.94
CA GLY A 174 13.94 -13.27 5.20
C GLY A 174 12.70 -12.48 5.65
N LEU A 175 11.57 -13.15 5.87
CA LEU A 175 10.27 -12.53 6.21
C LEU A 175 10.29 -11.83 7.58
N THR A 176 11.19 -12.26 8.46
CA THR A 176 11.35 -11.73 9.81
C THR A 176 12.37 -10.60 9.92
N VAL A 177 13.09 -10.28 8.83
CA VAL A 177 14.05 -9.17 8.78
C VAL A 177 13.30 -7.86 8.98
N SER A 178 13.73 -7.03 9.93
CA SER A 178 13.02 -5.79 10.33
C SER A 178 12.57 -4.93 9.15
N ALA A 179 13.45 -4.73 8.15
CA ALA A 179 13.11 -3.97 6.95
C ALA A 179 11.97 -4.64 6.15
N VAL A 180 12.06 -5.95 5.89
CA VAL A 180 11.03 -6.71 5.16
C VAL A 180 9.74 -6.75 5.95
N THR A 181 9.78 -7.04 7.25
CA THR A 181 8.59 -7.06 8.12
C THR A 181 7.85 -5.72 8.11
N ARG A 182 8.56 -4.58 8.17
CA ARG A 182 7.92 -3.26 8.09
C ARG A 182 7.21 -3.01 6.76
N ILE A 183 7.76 -3.54 5.66
CA ILE A 183 7.15 -3.46 4.32
C ILE A 183 5.90 -4.33 4.29
N VAL A 184 6.02 -5.59 4.72
CA VAL A 184 4.92 -6.57 4.70
C VAL A 184 3.78 -6.14 5.63
N GLU A 185 4.07 -5.64 6.83
CA GLU A 185 3.05 -5.10 7.76
C GLU A 185 2.37 -3.82 7.25
N SER A 186 2.97 -3.14 6.28
CA SER A 186 2.37 -1.96 5.64
C SER A 186 1.52 -2.33 4.42
N LEU A 187 1.46 -3.61 4.03
CA LEU A 187 0.60 -4.07 2.93
C LEU A 187 -0.89 -3.79 3.27
N PRO A 188 -1.72 -3.49 2.27
CA PRO A 188 -3.13 -3.23 2.50
C PRO A 188 -3.88 -4.49 2.94
N GLY A 189 -4.58 -4.41 4.07
CA GLY A 189 -5.52 -5.43 4.52
C GLY A 189 -4.93 -6.53 5.40
N VAL A 190 -3.60 -6.54 5.63
CA VAL A 190 -2.96 -7.54 6.51
C VAL A 190 -3.48 -7.56 7.95
N GLU A 191 -4.28 -6.55 8.35
CA GLU A 191 -4.98 -6.56 9.64
C GLU A 191 -5.97 -7.72 9.78
N ALA A 192 -6.40 -8.32 8.66
CA ALA A 192 -7.26 -9.50 8.67
C ALA A 192 -6.49 -10.81 8.92
N CYS A 193 -5.15 -10.78 9.00
CA CYS A 193 -4.36 -11.95 9.38
C CYS A 193 -4.45 -12.20 10.90
N GLU A 194 -5.55 -12.84 11.33
CA GLU A 194 -5.92 -12.95 12.76
C GLU A 194 -4.86 -13.64 13.65
N LYS A 195 -4.07 -14.56 13.09
CA LYS A 195 -3.05 -15.31 13.83
C LYS A 195 -1.73 -14.55 13.93
N TYR A 196 -1.53 -13.53 13.10
CA TYR A 196 -0.26 -12.82 12.98
C TYR A 196 -0.11 -11.77 14.08
N THR A 197 1.08 -11.72 14.69
CA THR A 197 1.40 -10.69 15.71
C THR A 197 2.21 -9.56 15.10
N PHE A 198 1.60 -8.37 14.98
CA PHE A 198 2.26 -7.16 14.48
C PHE A 198 3.38 -6.70 15.41
N ARG A 199 4.56 -6.39 14.84
CA ARG A 199 5.73 -5.88 15.56
C ARG A 199 5.90 -4.38 15.43
N TYR A 200 5.62 -3.81 14.25
CA TYR A 200 5.83 -2.39 13.95
C TYR A 200 4.52 -1.65 13.63
N GLY A 201 3.53 -2.36 13.08
CA GLY A 201 2.28 -1.78 12.60
C GLY A 201 2.45 -1.03 11.27
N ARG A 202 1.37 -0.42 10.78
CA ARG A 202 1.40 0.36 9.53
C ARG A 202 2.29 1.58 9.67
N ASN A 203 3.21 1.78 8.71
CA ASN A 203 4.02 2.98 8.65
C ASN A 203 3.39 4.03 7.71
N PRO A 204 3.03 5.24 8.20
CA PRO A 204 2.41 6.29 7.39
C PRO A 204 3.26 6.76 6.20
N LEU A 205 4.59 6.60 6.26
CA LEU A 205 5.52 7.00 5.20
C LEU A 205 5.62 5.96 4.09
N MET A 206 5.23 4.71 4.36
CA MET A 206 5.28 3.58 3.43
C MET A 206 3.95 3.47 2.71
N GLN A 207 3.69 4.44 1.83
CA GLN A 207 2.59 4.36 0.88
C GLN A 207 3.00 3.35 -0.20
N LEU A 208 2.87 2.06 0.12
CA LEU A 208 3.09 0.96 -0.81
C LEU A 208 2.15 1.11 -2.00
N PRO A 209 2.54 0.61 -3.20
CA PRO A 209 1.60 0.51 -4.30
C PRO A 209 0.35 -0.18 -3.77
N LEU A 210 -0.78 0.51 -3.94
CA LEU A 210 -2.07 0.04 -3.48
C LEU A 210 -2.30 -1.37 -4.03
N ALA A 211 -2.88 -2.26 -3.20
CA ALA A 211 -3.10 -3.67 -3.53
C ALA A 211 -3.54 -3.80 -4.99
N ILE A 212 -2.87 -4.66 -5.76
CA ILE A 212 -3.32 -4.93 -7.11
C ILE A 212 -4.65 -5.62 -6.91
N ASN A 213 -5.69 -4.93 -7.37
CA ASN A 213 -6.99 -5.52 -7.51
C ASN A 213 -6.86 -6.61 -8.59
N PRO A 214 -6.97 -7.90 -8.25
CA PRO A 214 -6.75 -8.98 -9.21
C PRO A 214 -7.77 -8.92 -10.36
N SER A 215 -8.92 -8.28 -10.14
CA SER A 215 -10.09 -8.32 -11.02
C SER A 215 -10.28 -7.10 -11.90
N GLY A 216 -9.27 -6.27 -12.07
CA GLY A 216 -9.38 -5.24 -13.08
C GLY A 216 -9.95 -3.90 -12.56
N CYS A 217 -11.11 -3.99 -11.92
CA CYS A 217 -11.77 -2.91 -11.21
C CYS A 217 -12.59 -3.53 -10.08
N ALA A 218 -13.45 -2.80 -9.38
CA ALA A 218 -14.32 -3.32 -8.31
C ALA A 218 -15.39 -4.34 -8.80
N ARG A 219 -15.04 -5.21 -9.75
CA ARG A 219 -15.88 -6.24 -10.38
C ARG A 219 -15.48 -7.62 -9.82
N SER A 220 -16.48 -8.31 -9.26
CA SER A 220 -16.51 -9.71 -8.82
C SER A 220 -15.49 -10.19 -7.77
N GLU A 221 -15.88 -10.11 -6.48
CA GLU A 221 -15.66 -11.24 -5.56
C GLU A 221 -17.03 -11.70 -5.01
N PRO A 222 -17.26 -13.01 -4.84
CA PRO A 222 -18.44 -13.50 -4.13
C PRO A 222 -18.42 -12.96 -2.69
N LYS A 223 -19.57 -12.44 -2.26
CA LYS A 223 -19.76 -11.87 -0.92
C LYS A 223 -19.47 -12.92 0.15
N ALA A 224 -18.30 -12.88 0.78
CA ALA A 224 -18.07 -13.62 2.02
C ALA A 224 -18.96 -13.00 3.11
N CYS A 225 -20.07 -13.68 3.42
CA CYS A 225 -20.99 -13.30 4.48
C CYS A 225 -20.31 -13.52 5.83
N THR A 226 -19.52 -12.55 6.30
CA THR A 226 -18.97 -12.58 7.65
C THR A 226 -19.99 -11.98 8.61
N HIS A 227 -20.78 -12.87 9.15
CA HIS A 227 -21.61 -12.67 10.33
C HIS A 227 -20.69 -12.48 11.56
N VAL A 228 -20.16 -11.28 11.80
CA VAL A 228 -19.42 -11.00 13.04
C VAL A 228 -19.82 -9.66 13.66
N LYS A 229 -20.08 -9.76 14.96
CA LYS A 229 -20.72 -8.80 15.85
C LYS A 229 -20.03 -7.43 15.85
N ARG A 230 -20.88 -6.40 15.73
CA ARG A 230 -20.69 -5.00 16.15
C ARG A 230 -19.63 -4.85 17.27
N PHE A 231 -18.43 -4.41 16.93
CA PHE A 231 -17.63 -3.60 17.85
C PHE A 231 -18.03 -2.14 17.63
N VAL A 232 -19.02 -1.75 18.43
CA VAL A 232 -19.49 -0.38 18.59
C VAL A 232 -18.40 0.39 19.32
N LEU A 233 -17.66 1.24 18.61
CA LEU A 233 -16.96 2.36 19.24
C LEU A 233 -18.00 3.49 19.40
N ARG A 234 -18.53 3.63 20.61
CA ARG A 234 -19.41 4.72 21.08
C ARG A 234 -19.24 4.83 22.60
N PRO A 235 -19.61 5.94 23.25
CA PRO A 235 -19.02 7.28 23.10
C PRO A 235 -18.80 7.92 24.50
N HIS A 236 -17.89 8.87 24.62
CA HIS A 236 -17.80 9.75 25.80
C HIS A 236 -17.72 11.19 25.25
N THR A 237 -18.57 12.15 25.57
CA THR A 237 -19.62 12.31 26.59
C THR A 237 -20.70 13.27 26.07
N LEU A 238 -21.91 13.10 26.60
CA LEU A 238 -23.09 13.93 26.41
C LEU A 238 -22.97 15.26 27.17
N THR A 239 -23.53 16.33 26.62
CA THR A 239 -24.54 17.17 27.31
C THR A 239 -25.45 17.83 26.28
N SER A 240 -26.73 17.50 26.40
CA SER A 240 -27.87 18.03 25.64
C SER A 240 -28.46 19.25 26.32
N SER A 241 -28.92 20.22 25.52
CA SER A 241 -30.04 21.08 25.92
C SER A 241 -30.83 21.51 24.68
N SER A 242 -32.07 21.05 24.68
CA SER A 242 -33.15 21.24 23.72
C SER A 242 -33.63 22.69 23.68
N SER A 243 -34.03 23.17 22.49
CA SER A 243 -35.30 23.90 22.34
C SER A 243 -35.61 24.18 20.87
N SER A 244 -36.65 23.52 20.41
CA SER A 244 -37.41 23.77 19.18
C SER A 244 -37.89 25.22 19.11
N LYS A 245 -37.97 25.78 17.90
CA LYS A 245 -39.10 26.61 17.46
C LYS A 245 -39.10 26.72 15.94
N ALA A 246 -40.08 26.06 15.33
CA ALA A 246 -40.60 26.40 14.02
C ALA A 246 -41.28 27.77 14.11
N LEU A 247 -41.10 28.63 13.10
CA LEU A 247 -42.01 29.73 12.84
C LEU A 247 -42.29 29.81 11.35
N GLN A 248 -43.58 29.77 11.05
CA GLN A 248 -44.21 29.96 9.75
C GLN A 248 -44.08 31.42 9.30
N SER A 249 -44.11 31.67 8.00
CA SER A 249 -44.36 33.00 7.44
C SER A 249 -45.12 32.87 6.12
N SER A 250 -46.43 33.07 6.20
CA SER A 250 -47.30 33.41 5.08
C SER A 250 -47.38 34.93 4.95
N GLY A 251 -47.44 35.46 3.72
CA GLY A 251 -48.18 36.69 3.42
C GLY A 251 -47.39 37.94 3.01
N ASN A 252 -47.31 38.13 1.69
CA ASN A 252 -47.51 39.38 0.93
C ASN A 252 -46.42 40.46 0.75
N PRO A 253 -46.50 41.19 -0.39
CA PRO A 253 -45.38 41.89 -1.01
C PRO A 253 -45.46 43.42 -0.85
N ALA A 254 -44.36 44.08 -1.24
CA ALA A 254 -44.10 45.52 -1.33
C ALA A 254 -43.45 46.15 -0.10
N GLU A 255 -42.14 46.37 -0.18
CA GLU A 255 -41.57 47.73 -0.23
C GLU A 255 -40.06 47.66 -0.53
N MET A 256 -39.65 48.50 -1.48
CA MET A 256 -38.30 48.61 -1.99
C MET A 256 -37.43 49.38 -0.98
N GLY A 257 -36.46 48.71 -0.38
CA GLY A 257 -35.46 49.32 0.51
C GLY A 257 -34.10 48.68 0.30
N VAL A 258 -33.19 49.46 -0.28
CA VAL A 258 -31.87 49.07 -0.79
C VAL A 258 -30.98 48.45 0.31
N ALA A 259 -30.51 47.22 0.11
CA ALA A 259 -29.41 46.60 0.85
C ALA A 259 -28.48 45.84 -0.13
N PRO A 260 -27.15 45.82 0.10
CA PRO A 260 -26.17 45.68 -0.95
C PRO A 260 -26.06 44.24 -1.46
N TYR A 261 -26.43 44.08 -2.73
CA TYR A 261 -25.89 43.15 -3.72
C TYR A 261 -24.85 42.14 -3.20
N SER A 262 -25.32 41.06 -2.58
CA SER A 262 -24.53 39.83 -2.51
C SER A 262 -24.54 39.24 -3.93
N LYS A 263 -23.55 39.63 -4.74
CA LYS A 263 -23.27 38.95 -6.01
C LYS A 263 -23.12 37.47 -5.69
N GLN A 264 -24.09 36.66 -6.11
CA GLN A 264 -23.84 35.25 -6.39
C GLN A 264 -22.74 35.22 -7.46
N PHE A 265 -21.49 35.13 -7.03
CA PHE A 265 -20.37 34.91 -7.91
C PHE A 265 -20.55 33.52 -8.52
N PHE A 266 -21.10 33.46 -9.73
CA PHE A 266 -20.95 32.29 -10.59
C PHE A 266 -19.45 32.18 -10.91
N PHE A 267 -18.72 31.44 -10.08
CA PHE A 267 -17.34 31.10 -10.39
C PHE A 267 -17.34 30.32 -11.71
N SER A 268 -16.58 30.78 -12.71
CA SER A 268 -16.36 30.03 -13.94
C SER A 268 -15.92 28.60 -13.62
N LYS A 269 -16.34 27.60 -14.43
CA LYS A 269 -15.96 26.20 -14.25
C LYS A 269 -14.44 26.03 -14.09
N SER A 270 -13.64 26.83 -14.79
CA SER A 270 -12.17 26.84 -14.67
C SER A 270 -11.67 27.31 -13.29
N SER A 271 -12.37 28.25 -12.66
CA SER A 271 -12.06 28.69 -11.29
C SER A 271 -12.41 27.62 -10.27
N GLN A 272 -13.55 26.96 -10.43
CA GLN A 272 -13.97 25.86 -9.56
C GLN A 272 -13.00 24.67 -9.66
N TYR A 273 -12.58 24.33 -10.88
CA TYR A 273 -11.60 23.28 -11.13
C TYR A 273 -10.25 23.57 -10.46
N ARG A 274 -9.71 24.80 -10.60
CA ARG A 274 -8.44 25.18 -9.93
C ARG A 274 -8.54 25.05 -8.41
N ARG A 275 -9.65 25.46 -7.81
CA ARG A 275 -9.88 25.32 -6.36
C ARG A 275 -9.95 23.85 -5.95
N MET A 276 -10.75 23.04 -6.65
CA MET A 276 -10.86 21.60 -6.39
C MET A 276 -9.49 20.92 -6.49
N LYS A 277 -8.69 21.25 -7.50
CA LYS A 277 -7.35 20.69 -7.70
C LYS A 277 -6.36 21.06 -6.59
N ALA A 278 -6.51 22.23 -5.97
CA ALA A 278 -5.68 22.60 -4.82
C ALA A 278 -6.13 21.90 -3.53
N GLU A 279 -7.43 21.67 -3.36
CA GLU A 279 -8.04 21.21 -2.10
C GLU A 279 -8.47 19.74 -2.07
N TRP A 280 -8.31 18.97 -3.16
CA TRP A 280 -8.87 17.61 -3.26
C TRP A 280 -8.45 16.69 -2.11
N LYS A 281 -7.24 16.83 -1.56
CA LYS A 281 -6.75 16.05 -0.41
C LYS A 281 -7.55 16.30 0.88
N SER A 282 -8.18 17.46 1.00
CA SER A 282 -9.07 17.81 2.10
C SER A 282 -10.54 17.46 1.83
N ASN A 283 -10.89 17.16 0.58
CA ASN A 283 -12.26 16.78 0.20
C ASN A 283 -12.55 15.32 0.51
N VAL A 284 -11.56 14.44 0.34
CA VAL A 284 -11.77 13.00 0.33
C VAL A 284 -10.66 12.24 1.06
N TYR A 285 -11.00 11.06 1.55
CA TYR A 285 -10.06 10.10 2.09
C TYR A 285 -10.40 8.68 1.62
N LEU A 286 -9.40 7.80 1.60
CA LEU A 286 -9.57 6.40 1.20
C LEU A 286 -9.82 5.54 2.44
N ALA A 287 -10.84 4.68 2.40
CA ALA A 287 -11.12 3.72 3.46
C ALA A 287 -11.70 2.43 2.89
N ARG A 288 -11.89 1.40 3.73
CA ARG A 288 -12.58 0.17 3.32
C ARG A 288 -14.03 0.47 2.98
N SER A 289 -14.47 0.00 1.81
CA SER A 289 -15.84 0.13 1.33
C SER A 289 -16.75 -0.94 1.91
N ARG A 290 -18.05 -0.63 2.01
CA ARG A 290 -19.10 -1.63 2.28
C ARG A 290 -19.60 -2.32 1.03
N ILE A 291 -19.34 -1.73 -0.14
CA ILE A 291 -19.71 -2.26 -1.45
C ILE A 291 -18.66 -3.28 -1.87
N GLN A 292 -17.41 -2.82 -2.07
CA GLN A 292 -16.32 -3.67 -2.53
C GLN A 292 -14.95 -3.04 -2.21
N GLY A 293 -14.04 -3.83 -1.63
CA GLY A 293 -12.64 -3.45 -1.46
C GLY A 293 -12.42 -2.12 -0.73
N LEU A 294 -11.90 -1.14 -1.48
CA LEU A 294 -11.69 0.23 -1.01
C LEU A 294 -12.71 1.16 -1.66
N GLY A 295 -13.12 2.18 -0.91
CA GLY A 295 -14.03 3.22 -1.33
C GLY A 295 -13.45 4.60 -1.05
N LEU A 296 -13.89 5.58 -1.83
CA LEU A 296 -13.58 6.97 -1.59
C LEU A 296 -14.67 7.61 -0.72
N TYR A 297 -14.28 8.24 0.38
CA TYR A 297 -15.21 8.82 1.35
C TYR A 297 -15.04 10.34 1.45
N ALA A 298 -16.13 11.05 1.74
CA ALA A 298 -16.13 12.49 1.95
C ALA A 298 -15.46 12.85 3.29
N ALA A 299 -14.37 13.63 3.26
CA ALA A 299 -13.66 14.10 4.47
C ALA A 299 -14.35 15.32 5.13
N ARG A 300 -15.20 16.02 4.38
CA ARG A 300 -16.02 17.15 4.80
C ARG A 300 -17.42 17.04 4.21
N ASP A 301 -18.34 17.88 4.68
CA ASP A 301 -19.63 18.02 4.02
C ASP A 301 -19.42 18.65 2.63
N ILE A 302 -20.00 18.02 1.61
CA ILE A 302 -19.89 18.45 0.21
C ILE A 302 -21.29 18.89 -0.23
N GLU A 303 -21.40 20.14 -0.67
CA GLU A 303 -22.65 20.67 -1.18
C GLU A 303 -23.00 20.09 -2.55
N LYS A 304 -24.28 20.19 -2.94
CA LYS A 304 -24.74 19.75 -4.26
C LYS A 304 -23.99 20.51 -5.38
N ASP A 305 -23.79 19.87 -6.53
CA ASP A 305 -23.19 20.43 -7.75
C ASP A 305 -21.76 20.96 -7.54
N THR A 306 -21.01 20.30 -6.65
CA THR A 306 -19.62 20.67 -6.31
C THR A 306 -18.64 19.66 -6.93
N MET A 307 -17.61 20.17 -7.61
CA MET A 307 -16.50 19.35 -8.12
C MET A 307 -15.70 18.75 -6.95
N VAL A 308 -15.63 17.43 -6.89
CA VAL A 308 -15.00 16.70 -5.78
C VAL A 308 -13.57 16.31 -6.11
N ILE A 309 -13.38 15.62 -7.23
CA ILE A 309 -12.08 15.08 -7.66
C ILE A 309 -12.03 14.88 -9.18
N GLU A 310 -10.83 14.96 -9.74
CA GLU A 310 -10.53 14.62 -11.14
C GLU A 310 -10.14 13.14 -11.27
N TYR A 311 -10.67 12.47 -12.30
CA TYR A 311 -10.20 11.15 -12.70
C TYR A 311 -8.93 11.29 -13.54
N ILE A 312 -7.77 11.30 -12.86
CA ILE A 312 -6.46 11.40 -13.51
C ILE A 312 -5.92 10.03 -13.92
N GLY A 313 -5.29 9.98 -15.09
CA GLY A 313 -4.57 8.82 -15.61
C GLY A 313 -3.87 9.15 -16.92
N THR A 314 -3.42 8.13 -17.63
CA THR A 314 -2.77 8.28 -18.94
C THR A 314 -3.83 8.26 -20.04
N ILE A 315 -3.91 9.30 -20.86
CA ILE A 315 -4.80 9.34 -22.02
C ILE A 315 -4.21 8.46 -23.12
N ILE A 316 -4.99 7.47 -23.57
CA ILE A 316 -4.62 6.51 -24.60
C ILE A 316 -5.73 6.43 -25.66
N ARG A 317 -5.36 5.99 -26.86
CA ARG A 317 -6.35 5.71 -27.93
C ARG A 317 -7.04 4.36 -27.69
N ASN A 318 -8.24 4.20 -28.23
CA ASN A 318 -9.04 2.97 -28.09
C ASN A 318 -8.31 1.69 -28.52
N GLU A 319 -7.52 1.72 -29.60
CA GLU A 319 -6.80 0.53 -30.06
C GLU A 319 -5.73 0.10 -29.05
N VAL A 320 -5.11 1.09 -28.39
CA VAL A 320 -4.12 0.84 -27.33
C VAL A 320 -4.81 0.35 -26.06
N ALA A 321 -6.01 0.85 -25.75
CA ALA A 321 -6.80 0.41 -24.61
C ALA A 321 -7.14 -1.09 -24.71
N ASN A 322 -7.66 -1.54 -25.85
CA ASN A 322 -8.01 -2.94 -26.09
C ASN A 322 -6.79 -3.89 -25.97
N ARG A 323 -5.60 -3.44 -26.42
CA ARG A 323 -4.37 -4.22 -26.27
C ARG A 323 -3.89 -4.28 -24.81
N LYS A 324 -4.02 -3.16 -24.09
CA LYS A 324 -3.65 -3.07 -22.67
C LYS A 324 -4.58 -3.87 -21.77
N GLU A 325 -5.87 -3.88 -22.06
CA GLU A 325 -6.85 -4.70 -21.35
C GLU A 325 -6.45 -6.18 -21.36
N LYS A 326 -6.19 -6.75 -22.54
CA LYS A 326 -5.69 -8.13 -22.67
C LYS A 326 -4.37 -8.37 -21.94
N MET A 327 -3.47 -7.40 -21.96
CA MET A 327 -2.19 -7.49 -21.24
C MET A 327 -2.41 -7.48 -19.72
N TYR A 328 -3.31 -6.65 -19.21
CA TYR A 328 -3.62 -6.58 -17.78
C TYR A 328 -4.38 -7.81 -17.31
N GLU A 329 -5.32 -8.33 -18.10
CA GLU A 329 -5.98 -9.61 -17.83
C GLU A 329 -4.99 -10.77 -17.76
N ALA A 330 -4.06 -10.87 -18.71
CA ALA A 330 -3.01 -11.90 -18.69
C ALA A 330 -2.06 -11.78 -17.48
N GLN A 331 -1.99 -10.60 -16.87
CA GLN A 331 -1.21 -10.33 -15.66
C GLN A 331 -2.06 -10.39 -14.38
N ASN A 332 -3.33 -10.84 -14.45
CA ASN A 332 -4.30 -10.80 -13.37
C ASN A 332 -4.35 -9.43 -12.67
N ARG A 333 -4.46 -8.37 -13.47
CA ARG A 333 -4.38 -6.98 -13.02
C ARG A 333 -5.65 -6.17 -13.30
N GLY A 334 -5.93 -5.34 -12.31
CA GLY A 334 -6.65 -4.06 -12.32
C GLY A 334 -6.77 -3.20 -13.61
N VAL A 335 -7.58 -3.50 -14.64
CA VAL A 335 -8.14 -2.57 -15.66
C VAL A 335 -8.98 -1.42 -15.07
N TYR A 336 -8.32 -0.27 -14.85
CA TYR A 336 -8.97 0.98 -14.45
C TYR A 336 -9.04 1.94 -15.64
N MET A 337 -10.02 1.74 -16.53
CA MET A 337 -10.18 2.54 -17.74
C MET A 337 -11.48 3.34 -17.73
N PHE A 338 -11.43 4.60 -18.16
CA PHE A 338 -12.59 5.47 -18.28
C PHE A 338 -12.61 6.11 -19.67
N ARG A 339 -13.66 5.85 -20.44
CA ARG A 339 -13.86 6.40 -21.79
C ARG A 339 -14.22 7.89 -21.74
N ILE A 340 -13.44 8.74 -22.42
CA ILE A 340 -13.76 10.17 -22.58
C ILE A 340 -14.72 10.33 -23.76
N ASP A 341 -14.34 9.78 -24.91
CA ASP A 341 -15.03 9.89 -26.18
C ASP A 341 -14.85 8.60 -27.02
N SER A 342 -15.21 8.64 -28.30
CA SER A 342 -15.10 7.50 -29.23
C SER A 342 -13.67 7.16 -29.66
N GLU A 343 -12.66 7.95 -29.30
CA GLU A 343 -11.26 7.75 -29.70
C GLU A 343 -10.32 7.63 -28.50
N HIS A 344 -10.64 8.26 -27.38
CA HIS A 344 -9.77 8.46 -26.22
C HIS A 344 -10.34 7.83 -24.93
N VAL A 345 -9.44 7.18 -24.19
CA VAL A 345 -9.68 6.52 -22.91
C VAL A 345 -8.61 6.96 -21.90
N ILE A 346 -9.01 7.21 -20.66
CA ILE A 346 -8.08 7.43 -19.54
C ILE A 346 -7.78 6.10 -18.86
N ASP A 347 -6.53 5.67 -18.89
CA ASP A 347 -6.01 4.52 -18.17
C ASP A 347 -5.36 4.93 -16.85
N ALA A 348 -5.96 4.49 -15.74
CA ALA A 348 -5.50 4.73 -14.37
C ALA A 348 -4.93 3.48 -13.68
N THR A 349 -4.64 2.43 -14.47
CA THR A 349 -4.19 1.09 -14.02
C THR A 349 -2.80 1.10 -13.39
N ILE A 350 -1.87 1.82 -14.03
CA ILE A 350 -0.47 1.93 -13.59
C ILE A 350 -0.28 3.27 -12.85
N SER A 351 -0.62 4.37 -13.51
CA SER A 351 -0.50 5.73 -13.02
C SER A 351 -1.87 6.39 -12.96
N GLY A 352 -2.40 6.60 -11.75
CA GLY A 352 -3.74 7.16 -11.55
C GLY A 352 -3.94 7.79 -10.19
N GLY A 353 -5.06 8.51 -10.04
CA GLY A 353 -5.45 9.17 -8.79
C GLY A 353 -6.34 8.30 -7.89
N PRO A 354 -6.72 8.80 -6.71
CA PRO A 354 -7.60 8.07 -5.80
C PRO A 354 -9.05 7.97 -6.31
N ALA A 355 -9.42 8.72 -7.36
CA ALA A 355 -10.72 8.63 -8.01
C ALA A 355 -11.04 7.23 -8.58
N ARG A 356 -10.03 6.39 -8.83
CA ARG A 356 -10.22 5.01 -9.31
C ARG A 356 -10.90 4.06 -8.30
N TYR A 357 -11.02 4.49 -7.05
CA TYR A 357 -11.68 3.74 -5.96
C TYR A 357 -13.10 4.20 -5.69
N ILE A 358 -13.66 5.07 -6.53
CA ILE A 358 -15.06 5.47 -6.39
C ILE A 358 -15.91 4.33 -6.95
N ASN A 359 -16.73 3.72 -6.11
CA ASN A 359 -17.50 2.53 -6.47
C ASN A 359 -18.76 2.85 -7.29
N HIS A 360 -19.30 1.82 -7.93
CA HIS A 360 -20.60 1.88 -8.56
C HIS A 360 -21.75 1.84 -7.53
N SER A 361 -22.79 2.64 -7.77
CA SER A 361 -24.09 2.50 -7.10
C SER A 361 -25.24 2.75 -8.07
N CYS A 362 -26.32 1.98 -7.92
CA CYS A 362 -27.59 2.24 -8.61
C CYS A 362 -28.35 3.44 -8.03
N ALA A 363 -27.97 3.92 -6.84
CA ALA A 363 -28.44 5.17 -6.25
C ALA A 363 -27.23 6.10 -6.00
N PRO A 364 -26.63 6.65 -7.06
CA PRO A 364 -25.38 7.40 -6.97
C PRO A 364 -25.56 8.75 -6.29
N ASN A 365 -24.55 9.20 -5.55
CA ASN A 365 -24.46 10.55 -4.99
C ASN A 365 -23.51 11.47 -5.80
N CYS A 366 -22.81 10.90 -6.78
CA CYS A 366 -21.91 11.61 -7.68
C CYS A 366 -22.27 11.33 -9.15
N ILE A 367 -21.85 12.24 -10.02
CA ILE A 367 -21.91 12.12 -11.48
C ILE A 367 -20.52 12.39 -12.06
N ALA A 368 -20.19 11.69 -13.14
CA ALA A 368 -18.98 11.95 -13.91
C ALA A 368 -19.33 12.83 -15.12
N GLU A 369 -18.64 13.97 -15.24
CA GLU A 369 -18.81 14.92 -16.34
C GLU A 369 -17.49 15.10 -17.08
N VAL A 370 -17.55 15.09 -18.42
CA VAL A 370 -16.42 15.49 -19.26
C VAL A 370 -16.43 17.00 -19.39
N VAL A 371 -15.38 17.65 -18.89
CA VAL A 371 -15.22 19.10 -18.96
C VAL A 371 -13.97 19.44 -19.76
N THR A 372 -14.13 20.30 -20.76
CA THR A 372 -13.03 20.77 -21.61
C THR A 372 -12.38 21.99 -20.98
N PHE A 373 -11.10 21.89 -20.67
CA PHE A 373 -10.29 23.00 -20.16
C PHE A 373 -9.11 23.24 -21.10
N GLU A 374 -9.00 24.44 -21.67
CA GLU A 374 -7.81 24.89 -22.43
C GLU A 374 -7.31 23.89 -23.51
N ARG A 375 -8.27 23.16 -24.13
CA ARG A 375 -8.09 22.11 -25.17
C ARG A 375 -7.85 20.67 -24.69
N ASP A 376 -7.89 20.43 -23.38
CA ASP A 376 -7.88 19.08 -22.81
C ASP A 376 -9.28 18.67 -22.32
N HIS A 377 -9.71 17.47 -22.68
CA HIS A 377 -10.89 16.84 -22.07
C HIS A 377 -10.49 16.18 -20.75
N LYS A 378 -11.19 16.54 -19.66
CA LYS A 378 -10.93 16.01 -18.32
C LYS A 378 -12.22 15.45 -17.74
N ILE A 379 -12.14 14.29 -17.10
CA ILE A 379 -13.28 13.68 -16.41
C ILE A 379 -13.29 14.16 -14.96
N ILE A 380 -14.34 14.89 -14.60
CA ILE A 380 -14.53 15.46 -13.26
C ILE A 380 -15.69 14.75 -12.59
N ILE A 381 -15.48 14.36 -11.33
CA ILE A 381 -16.53 13.79 -10.49
C ILE A 381 -17.14 14.92 -9.66
N SER A 382 -18.43 15.16 -9.85
CA SER A 382 -19.22 16.19 -9.16
C SER A 382 -20.32 15.55 -8.32
N SER A 383 -20.68 16.18 -7.21
CA SER A 383 -21.80 15.75 -6.37
C SER A 383 -23.15 16.06 -7.05
N ASN A 384 -24.10 15.11 -7.02
CA ASN A 384 -25.46 15.33 -7.53
C ASN A 384 -26.47 15.72 -6.43
N ARG A 385 -26.04 15.61 -5.17
CA ARG A 385 -26.77 16.02 -3.97
C ARG A 385 -25.78 16.45 -2.89
N ARG A 386 -26.31 16.95 -1.77
CA ARG A 386 -25.49 17.19 -0.58
C ARG A 386 -25.01 15.84 0.00
N ILE A 387 -23.72 15.74 0.27
CA ILE A 387 -23.03 14.55 0.79
C ILE A 387 -22.47 14.89 2.17
N GLN A 388 -22.79 14.07 3.16
CA GLN A 388 -22.32 14.29 4.52
C GLN A 388 -20.90 13.74 4.70
N ARG A 389 -20.14 14.32 5.62
CA ARG A 389 -18.82 13.80 6.01
C ARG A 389 -18.93 12.34 6.43
N GLY A 390 -18.06 11.50 5.88
CA GLY A 390 -17.99 10.06 6.14
C GLY A 390 -18.90 9.21 5.25
N GLU A 391 -19.61 9.83 4.30
CA GLU A 391 -20.39 9.10 3.29
C GLU A 391 -19.49 8.62 2.15
N GLU A 392 -19.79 7.42 1.61
CA GLU A 392 -19.06 6.85 0.47
C GLU A 392 -19.52 7.48 -0.84
N LEU A 393 -18.56 7.94 -1.65
CA LEU A 393 -18.81 8.50 -2.97
C LEU A 393 -19.04 7.37 -3.96
N CYS A 394 -20.09 7.50 -4.77
CA CYS A 394 -20.44 6.53 -5.81
C CYS A 394 -21.10 7.20 -7.02
N TYR A 395 -20.83 6.68 -8.22
CA TYR A 395 -21.47 7.11 -9.46
C TYR A 395 -21.97 5.93 -10.29
N ASP A 396 -22.88 6.18 -11.23
CA ASP A 396 -23.34 5.16 -12.17
C ASP A 396 -22.30 4.99 -13.29
N TYR A 397 -21.82 3.76 -13.46
CA TYR A 397 -20.77 3.46 -14.44
C TYR A 397 -21.30 3.44 -15.87
N LYS A 398 -22.61 3.25 -16.04
CA LYS A 398 -23.27 3.20 -17.37
C LYS A 398 -22.53 2.28 -18.33
N PHE A 399 -22.33 1.02 -17.93
CA PHE A 399 -21.80 0.03 -18.87
C PHE A 399 -22.76 -0.13 -20.05
N ASP A 400 -22.19 -0.30 -21.24
CA ASP A 400 -22.98 -0.63 -22.43
C ASP A 400 -23.67 -1.99 -22.20
N LEU A 401 -24.88 -2.13 -22.74
CA LEU A 401 -25.67 -3.37 -22.66
C LEU A 401 -25.00 -4.43 -23.53
N GLU A 402 -24.12 -5.25 -22.94
CA GLU A 402 -23.59 -6.46 -23.58
C GLU A 402 -24.53 -7.66 -23.36
N ASP A 403 -24.43 -8.65 -24.26
CA ASP A 403 -25.21 -9.88 -24.24
C ASP A 403 -25.29 -10.54 -22.85
N ASP A 404 -26.42 -11.20 -22.58
CA ASP A 404 -26.83 -11.77 -21.29
C ASP A 404 -25.79 -12.67 -20.59
N GLN A 405 -24.73 -13.08 -21.28
CA GLN A 405 -23.64 -13.94 -20.80
C GLN A 405 -22.58 -13.22 -19.94
N HIS A 406 -22.51 -11.88 -19.94
CA HIS A 406 -21.49 -11.11 -19.21
C HIS A 406 -22.07 -10.13 -18.16
N LYS A 407 -23.25 -10.42 -17.61
CA LYS A 407 -23.85 -9.58 -16.57
C LYS A 407 -23.06 -9.64 -15.27
N ILE A 408 -22.71 -8.47 -14.73
CA ILE A 408 -21.89 -8.38 -13.51
C ILE A 408 -22.74 -7.94 -12.34
N PRO A 409 -22.81 -8.74 -11.26
CA PRO A 409 -23.70 -8.48 -10.14
C PRO A 409 -23.32 -7.19 -9.42
N CYS A 410 -24.32 -6.39 -9.09
CA CYS A 410 -24.17 -5.15 -8.34
C CYS A 410 -24.37 -5.40 -6.84
N HIS A 411 -23.38 -5.01 -6.04
CA HIS A 411 -23.40 -5.16 -4.58
C HIS A 411 -23.60 -3.83 -3.84
N CYS A 412 -24.12 -2.79 -4.50
CA CYS A 412 -24.25 -1.46 -3.92
C CYS A 412 -25.19 -1.35 -2.70
N GLY A 413 -26.12 -2.31 -2.53
CA GLY A 413 -27.05 -2.33 -1.40
C GLY A 413 -28.14 -1.24 -1.44
N ALA A 414 -28.33 -0.56 -2.57
CA ALA A 414 -29.39 0.42 -2.75
C ALA A 414 -30.79 -0.25 -2.71
N VAL A 415 -31.78 0.47 -2.16
CA VAL A 415 -33.18 -0.02 -2.04
C VAL A 415 -33.75 -0.43 -3.40
N ASN A 416 -33.49 0.37 -4.44
CA ASN A 416 -33.92 0.12 -5.82
C ASN A 416 -32.73 -0.30 -6.70
N CYS A 417 -31.91 -1.25 -6.24
CA CYS A 417 -30.77 -1.76 -6.99
C CYS A 417 -31.21 -2.56 -8.22
N ARG A 418 -30.60 -2.29 -9.39
CA ARG A 418 -30.80 -3.06 -10.63
C ARG A 418 -30.30 -4.51 -10.55
N LYS A 419 -29.56 -4.85 -9.47
CA LYS A 419 -28.82 -6.11 -9.25
C LYS A 419 -27.66 -6.35 -10.21
N TRP A 420 -27.54 -5.55 -11.27
CA TRP A 420 -26.50 -5.63 -12.28
C TRP A 420 -25.90 -4.24 -12.52
N MET A 421 -24.65 -4.21 -12.97
CA MET A 421 -23.93 -2.97 -13.29
C MET A 421 -24.11 -2.53 -14.75
N ASN A 422 -24.51 -3.46 -15.63
CA ASN A 422 -24.96 -3.21 -17.00
C ASN A 422 -26.49 -3.12 -17.08
#